data_AF-A0A6H3NZ60-F1
#
_entry.id   AF-A0A6H3NZ60-F1
#
_cell.length_a   1.000
_cell.length_b   1.000
_cell.length_c   1.000
_cell.angle_alpha   90.00
_cell.angle_beta   90.00
_cell.angle_gamma   90.00
#
_symmetry.space_group_name_H-M   'P 1'
#
loop_
_entity.id
_entity.type
_entity.pdbx_description
1 polymer ?
#
loop_
_entity_poly.entity_id
_entity_poly.type
_entity_poly.pdbx_seq_one_letter_code
_entity_poly.pdbx_strand_id
1 'polypeptide(L)'
;MSLCHPEVGNVSCGACCGLFNLKLQPKEFKTLLLERTSEFQSTVDFEVRHTFPIYRKERETKEVFIPKKDEMTYNCPFLGYVDSAKQRIGCMIHPIFTGDPKSQNFSFYGASICQAYDCKNKESALADLWETFFVEVAKDSVEYSFLSADHIFSSAIERYFQLIHLNIDSMFQEFRLELMDLFRTRLQTSAEKNFTSFEINYESFSDLEVLEDYFTKELGDFWKEWKEGFSKKNPG
;
A
#
# COMPACT_ATOMS: atom_id res chain seq x y z
N MET A 1 13.77 10.00 1.41
CA MET A 1 12.36 9.81 1.78
C MET A 1 11.94 8.45 1.26
N SER A 2 10.99 7.77 1.92
CA SER A 2 10.62 6.41 1.50
C SER A 2 9.12 6.23 1.61
N LEU A 3 8.51 5.82 0.49
CA LEU A 3 7.09 5.52 0.38
C LEU A 3 6.58 4.62 1.53
N CYS A 4 7.44 3.75 2.07
CA CYS A 4 7.11 2.85 3.16
C CYS A 4 6.88 3.55 4.50
N HIS A 5 7.70 4.55 4.84
CA HIS A 5 7.62 5.32 6.07
C HIS A 5 7.86 6.80 5.76
N PRO A 6 6.81 7.54 5.35
CA PRO A 6 6.90 8.96 5.07
C PRO A 6 7.40 9.75 6.29
N GLU A 7 8.16 10.81 6.05
CA GLU A 7 8.64 11.71 7.11
C GLU A 7 7.51 12.58 7.66
N VAL A 8 6.54 12.92 6.82
CA VAL A 8 5.38 13.75 7.16
C VAL A 8 4.11 12.91 7.26
N GLY A 9 3.20 13.33 8.13
CA GLY A 9 1.94 12.64 8.38
C GLY A 9 2.05 11.46 9.36
N ASN A 10 0.90 10.87 9.67
CA ASN A 10 0.75 9.78 10.65
C ASN A 10 0.37 8.47 9.98
N VAL A 11 0.99 8.18 8.82
CA VAL A 11 0.74 6.98 8.03
C VAL A 11 2.06 6.32 7.63
N SER A 12 1.96 5.06 7.27
CA SER A 12 3.04 4.22 6.73
C SER A 12 2.45 3.02 6.02
N CYS A 13 3.22 2.42 5.12
CA CYS A 13 2.77 1.33 4.25
C CYS A 13 3.25 -0.04 4.75
N GLY A 14 2.37 -1.04 4.67
CA GLY A 14 2.64 -2.44 4.98
C GLY A 14 2.42 -3.40 3.80
N ALA A 15 2.28 -2.88 2.57
CA ALA A 15 1.91 -3.67 1.39
C ALA A 15 2.88 -4.83 1.10
N CYS A 16 4.18 -4.54 1.08
CA CYS A 16 5.25 -5.51 0.77
C CYS A 16 5.38 -6.63 1.80
N CYS A 17 4.81 -6.47 3.01
CA CYS A 17 4.79 -7.50 4.04
C CYS A 17 3.71 -8.57 3.80
N GLY A 18 2.91 -8.42 2.74
CA GLY A 18 1.86 -9.37 2.36
C GLY A 18 0.59 -9.26 3.19
N LEU A 19 0.44 -8.29 4.10
CA LEU A 19 -0.80 -8.15 4.88
C LEU A 19 -2.02 -8.04 3.97
N PHE A 20 -1.92 -7.19 2.95
CA PHE A 20 -3.02 -6.90 2.04
C PHE A 20 -3.30 -8.03 1.05
N ASN A 21 -2.52 -9.11 1.02
CA ASN A 21 -2.89 -10.35 0.32
C ASN A 21 -4.02 -11.12 1.03
N LEU A 22 -4.33 -10.78 2.29
CA LEU A 22 -5.49 -11.32 3.01
C LEU A 22 -6.79 -10.65 2.53
N LYS A 23 -7.83 -11.45 2.30
CA LYS A 23 -9.17 -10.97 1.92
C LYS A 23 -9.93 -10.48 3.14
N LEU A 24 -9.59 -9.29 3.60
CA LEU A 24 -10.16 -8.62 4.77
C LEU A 24 -10.76 -7.27 4.39
N GLN A 25 -11.75 -6.84 5.16
CA GLN A 25 -12.26 -5.47 5.11
C GLN A 25 -11.31 -4.50 5.86
N PRO A 26 -11.34 -3.19 5.56
CA PRO A 26 -10.45 -2.20 6.18
C PRO A 26 -10.47 -2.22 7.72
N LYS A 27 -11.64 -2.45 8.32
CA LYS A 27 -11.78 -2.58 9.78
C LYS A 27 -11.09 -3.83 10.32
N GLU A 28 -11.17 -4.95 9.60
CA GLU A 28 -10.57 -6.22 9.99
C GLU A 28 -9.05 -6.17 9.92
N PHE A 29 -8.48 -5.46 8.94
CA PHE A 29 -7.04 -5.17 8.91
C PHE A 29 -6.58 -4.46 10.18
N LYS A 30 -7.32 -3.44 10.63
CA LYS A 30 -6.99 -2.69 11.86
C LYS A 30 -7.08 -3.58 13.10
N THR A 31 -8.11 -4.41 13.19
CA THR A 31 -8.24 -5.40 14.27
C THR A 31 -7.05 -6.36 14.27
N LEU A 32 -6.71 -6.92 13.11
CA LEU A 32 -5.59 -7.86 12.97
C LEU A 32 -4.25 -7.21 13.36
N LEU A 33 -4.01 -5.96 12.95
CA LEU A 33 -2.83 -5.20 13.33
C LEU A 33 -2.78 -4.98 14.84
N LEU A 34 -3.89 -4.62 15.49
CA LEU A 34 -3.96 -4.47 16.95
C LEU A 34 -3.67 -5.76 17.69
N GLU A 35 -4.24 -6.88 17.23
CA GLU A 35 -4.02 -8.20 17.81
C GLU A 35 -2.55 -8.63 17.70
N ARG A 36 -1.98 -8.57 16.48
CA ARG A 36 -0.57 -8.85 16.24
C ARG A 36 0.33 -8.01 17.13
N THR A 37 0.07 -6.71 17.22
CA THR A 37 0.86 -5.79 18.03
C THR A 37 0.80 -6.15 19.51
N SER A 38 -0.40 -6.36 20.05
CA SER A 38 -0.60 -6.62 21.49
C SER A 38 -0.04 -7.97 21.89
N GLU A 39 -0.21 -8.99 21.04
CA GLU A 39 0.35 -10.32 21.26
C GLU A 39 1.88 -10.29 21.16
N PHE A 40 2.46 -9.61 20.17
CA PHE A 40 3.91 -9.45 20.05
C PHE A 40 4.51 -8.80 21.30
N GLN A 41 3.93 -7.68 21.75
CA GLN A 41 4.41 -6.95 22.94
C GLN A 41 4.33 -7.75 24.24
N SER A 42 3.41 -8.71 24.34
CA SER A 42 3.23 -9.53 25.55
C SER A 42 3.98 -10.86 25.53
N THR A 43 4.41 -11.34 24.35
CA THR A 43 4.99 -12.68 24.17
C THR A 43 6.41 -12.69 23.66
N VAL A 44 6.86 -11.62 22.97
CA VAL A 44 8.20 -11.54 22.40
C VAL A 44 9.12 -10.76 23.33
N ASP A 45 10.24 -11.40 23.68
CA ASP A 45 11.35 -10.82 24.44
C ASP A 45 12.58 -10.79 23.53
N PHE A 46 13.14 -9.60 23.32
CA PHE A 46 14.26 -9.37 22.41
C PHE A 46 15.56 -10.04 22.88
N GLU A 47 15.70 -10.28 24.19
CA GLU A 47 16.85 -11.00 24.76
C GLU A 47 16.70 -12.52 24.59
N VAL A 48 15.48 -13.00 24.32
CA VAL A 48 15.15 -14.42 24.26
C VAL A 48 14.77 -14.83 22.84
N ARG A 49 15.78 -15.17 22.03
CA ARG A 49 15.66 -15.46 20.58
C ARG A 49 14.55 -16.44 20.17
N HIS A 50 14.19 -17.41 21.00
CA HIS A 50 13.18 -18.41 20.65
C HIS A 50 11.73 -17.89 20.76
N THR A 51 11.51 -16.73 21.39
CA THR A 51 10.17 -16.11 21.47
C THR A 51 9.66 -15.65 20.10
N PHE A 52 10.55 -15.14 19.24
CA PHE A 52 10.22 -14.70 17.87
C PHE A 52 9.60 -15.82 17.00
N PRO A 53 10.24 -17.00 16.81
CA PRO A 53 9.66 -18.07 16.01
C PRO A 53 8.41 -18.69 16.65
N ILE A 54 8.27 -18.66 17.99
CA ILE A 54 7.04 -19.09 18.67
C ILE A 54 5.89 -18.15 18.29
N TYR A 55 6.06 -16.84 18.49
CA TYR A 55 5.07 -15.83 18.09
C TYR A 55 4.68 -15.98 16.61
N ARG A 56 5.68 -16.12 15.72
CA ARG A 56 5.45 -16.31 14.29
C ARG A 56 4.54 -17.53 14.04
N LYS A 57 4.90 -18.69 14.59
CA LYS A 57 4.15 -19.94 14.41
C LYS A 57 2.72 -19.82 14.93
N GLU A 58 2.54 -19.22 16.11
CA GLU A 58 1.22 -19.03 16.71
C GLU A 58 0.35 -18.12 15.86
N ARG A 59 0.87 -16.99 15.38
CA ARG A 59 0.14 -16.08 14.48
C ARG A 59 -0.17 -16.72 13.13
N GLU A 60 0.79 -17.38 12.49
CA GLU A 60 0.57 -18.10 11.23
C GLU A 60 -0.52 -19.18 11.38
N THR A 61 -0.57 -19.86 12.54
CA THR A 61 -1.60 -20.87 12.83
C THR A 61 -2.98 -20.24 13.02
N LYS A 62 -3.08 -19.09 13.71
CA LYS A 62 -4.35 -18.37 13.90
C LYS A 62 -4.90 -17.81 12.59
N GLU A 63 -4.01 -17.40 11.70
CA GLU A 63 -4.36 -16.69 10.46
C GLU A 63 -4.52 -17.62 9.25
N VAL A 64 -4.28 -18.93 9.40
CA VAL A 64 -4.36 -19.93 8.31
C VAL A 64 -5.73 -19.99 7.63
N PHE A 65 -6.80 -19.64 8.35
CA PHE A 65 -8.18 -19.69 7.85
C PHE A 65 -8.60 -18.40 7.13
N ILE A 66 -7.77 -17.36 7.15
CA ILE A 66 -8.07 -16.10 6.47
C ILE A 66 -7.80 -16.31 4.97
N PRO A 67 -8.81 -16.18 4.09
CA PRO A 67 -8.62 -16.40 2.66
C PRO A 67 -7.61 -15.42 2.07
N LYS A 68 -6.86 -15.89 1.07
CA LYS A 68 -5.83 -15.09 0.38
C LYS A 68 -6.22 -14.78 -1.06
N LYS A 69 -5.64 -13.72 -1.62
CA LYS A 69 -5.69 -13.45 -3.06
C LYS A 69 -4.79 -14.41 -3.82
N ASP A 70 -3.56 -14.59 -3.34
CA ASP A 70 -2.59 -15.57 -3.80
C ASP A 70 -2.08 -16.43 -2.64
N GLU A 71 -2.25 -17.75 -2.74
CA GLU A 71 -1.84 -18.72 -1.72
C GLU A 71 -0.30 -18.84 -1.61
N MET A 72 0.43 -18.46 -2.67
CA MET A 72 1.90 -18.52 -2.69
C MET A 72 2.56 -17.30 -2.02
N THR A 73 1.80 -16.21 -1.86
CA THR A 73 2.32 -15.00 -1.23
C THR A 73 2.36 -15.15 0.28
N TYR A 74 3.57 -15.02 0.84
CA TYR A 74 3.79 -15.06 2.29
C TYR A 74 3.22 -13.80 2.99
N ASN A 75 2.43 -13.99 4.04
CA ASN A 75 1.90 -12.91 4.87
C ASN A 75 2.70 -12.83 6.17
N CYS A 76 3.56 -11.81 6.31
CA CYS A 76 4.43 -11.69 7.47
C CYS A 76 3.62 -11.34 8.74
N PRO A 77 3.69 -12.14 9.82
CA PRO A 77 2.96 -11.88 11.06
C PRO A 77 3.60 -10.80 11.93
N PHE A 78 4.81 -10.36 11.59
CA PHE A 78 5.55 -9.31 12.30
C PHE A 78 5.18 -7.88 11.86
N LEU A 79 4.24 -7.72 10.92
CA LEU A 79 3.68 -6.40 10.62
C LEU A 79 2.61 -6.04 11.66
N GLY A 80 2.82 -4.94 12.38
CA GLY A 80 1.92 -4.39 13.40
C GLY A 80 2.09 -2.87 13.53
N TYR A 81 1.50 -2.27 14.55
CA TYR A 81 1.73 -0.86 14.89
C TYR A 81 3.10 -0.67 15.53
N VAL A 82 3.80 0.37 15.11
CA VAL A 82 5.19 0.66 15.55
C VAL A 82 5.33 2.01 16.28
N ASP A 83 4.20 2.66 16.54
CA ASP A 83 4.10 3.89 17.31
C ASP A 83 3.09 3.74 18.45
N SER A 84 3.27 4.52 19.51
CA SER A 84 2.38 4.48 20.68
C SER A 84 0.96 4.95 20.39
N ALA A 85 0.79 5.85 19.41
CA ALA A 85 -0.52 6.34 19.00
C ALA A 85 -1.28 5.37 18.08
N LYS A 86 -0.65 4.25 17.69
CA LYS A 86 -1.21 3.22 16.81
C LYS A 86 -1.73 3.81 15.49
N GLN A 87 -0.93 4.71 14.92
CA GLN A 87 -1.24 5.34 13.63
C GLN A 87 -0.37 4.78 12.51
N ARG A 88 0.88 4.40 12.82
CA ARG A 88 1.88 3.92 11.87
C ARG A 88 2.09 2.42 12.04
N ILE A 89 2.03 1.70 10.93
CA ILE A 89 2.35 0.28 10.86
C ILE A 89 3.78 0.05 10.37
N GLY A 90 4.38 -1.07 10.73
CA GLY A 90 5.73 -1.41 10.32
C GLY A 90 6.16 -2.78 10.82
N CYS A 91 7.39 -3.16 10.49
CA CYS A 91 7.98 -4.41 10.94
C CYS A 91 8.36 -4.30 12.43
N MET A 92 7.66 -5.03 13.30
CA MET A 92 7.90 -5.01 14.75
C MET A 92 9.25 -5.64 15.15
N ILE A 93 9.88 -6.37 14.22
CA ILE A 93 11.22 -6.94 14.35
C ILE A 93 12.26 -6.16 13.53
N HIS A 94 11.96 -4.93 13.11
CA HIS A 94 12.92 -4.12 12.37
C HIS A 94 14.15 -3.81 13.25
N PRO A 95 15.38 -3.79 12.70
CA PRO A 95 16.60 -3.53 13.46
C PRO A 95 16.58 -2.23 14.29
N ILE A 96 15.81 -1.24 13.85
CA ILE A 96 15.64 0.03 14.58
C ILE A 96 14.98 -0.15 15.95
N PHE A 97 14.13 -1.18 16.10
CA PHE A 97 13.42 -1.47 17.36
C PHE A 97 14.16 -2.51 18.18
N THR A 98 14.75 -3.51 17.53
CA THR A 98 15.40 -4.65 18.20
C THR A 98 16.85 -4.40 18.55
N GLY A 99 17.53 -3.48 17.86
CA GLY A 99 18.99 -3.30 17.93
C GLY A 99 19.80 -4.43 17.27
N ASP A 100 19.17 -5.53 16.85
CA ASP A 100 19.83 -6.65 16.15
C ASP A 100 19.68 -6.46 14.63
N PRO A 101 20.77 -6.23 13.87
CA PRO A 101 20.71 -6.10 12.41
C PRO A 101 20.20 -7.36 11.69
N LYS A 102 20.14 -8.51 12.40
CA LYS A 102 19.68 -9.80 11.88
C LYS A 102 18.27 -10.15 12.35
N SER A 103 17.58 -9.32 13.12
CA SER A 103 16.25 -9.67 13.67
C SER A 103 15.23 -10.00 12.59
N GLN A 104 15.31 -9.39 11.41
CA GLN A 104 14.41 -9.71 10.28
C GLN A 104 14.57 -11.15 9.76
N ASN A 105 15.66 -11.88 10.10
CA ASN A 105 15.82 -13.30 9.77
C ASN A 105 14.86 -14.23 10.51
N PHE A 106 14.08 -13.72 11.48
CA PHE A 106 12.97 -14.48 12.07
C PHE A 106 11.73 -14.52 11.15
N SER A 107 11.62 -13.60 10.18
CA SER A 107 10.59 -13.66 9.13
C SER A 107 10.96 -14.67 8.03
N PHE A 108 10.00 -15.09 7.22
CA PHE A 108 10.26 -15.98 6.07
C PHE A 108 11.16 -15.32 5.02
N TYR A 109 10.90 -14.05 4.70
CA TYR A 109 11.69 -13.31 3.71
C TYR A 109 13.14 -13.09 4.17
N GLY A 110 13.36 -12.95 5.47
CA GLY A 110 14.67 -12.65 6.03
C GLY A 110 15.14 -11.22 5.74
N ALA A 111 16.26 -10.84 6.34
CA ALA A 111 16.77 -9.47 6.25
C ALA A 111 17.12 -9.06 4.80
N SER A 112 17.73 -9.97 4.02
CA SER A 112 18.18 -9.67 2.66
C SER A 112 17.02 -9.29 1.73
N ILE A 113 15.95 -10.09 1.70
CA ILE A 113 14.79 -9.80 0.85
C ILE A 113 14.04 -8.57 1.36
N CYS A 114 13.82 -8.46 2.68
CA CYS A 114 13.06 -7.34 3.25
C CYS A 114 13.73 -5.99 2.99
N GLN A 115 15.07 -5.93 3.01
CA GLN A 115 15.82 -4.68 2.83
C GLN A 115 16.08 -4.34 1.36
N ALA A 116 16.11 -5.33 0.47
CA ALA A 116 16.38 -5.13 -0.95
C ALA A 116 15.11 -4.99 -1.81
N TYR A 117 13.93 -5.30 -1.26
CA TYR A 117 12.70 -5.25 -2.02
C TYR A 117 12.14 -3.82 -2.13
N ASP A 118 12.04 -3.35 -3.37
CA ASP A 118 11.33 -2.13 -3.74
C ASP A 118 10.08 -2.50 -4.54
N CYS A 119 8.92 -2.01 -4.13
CA CYS A 119 7.69 -2.18 -4.91
C CYS A 119 7.69 -1.22 -6.10
N LYS A 120 6.82 -1.49 -7.09
CA LYS A 120 6.76 -0.69 -8.32
C LYS A 120 6.54 0.81 -8.11
N ASN A 121 5.71 1.19 -7.14
CA ASN A 121 5.54 2.60 -6.78
C ASN A 121 6.78 3.21 -6.11
N LYS A 122 7.56 2.42 -5.36
CA LYS A 122 8.82 2.88 -4.77
C LYS A 122 9.93 3.00 -5.82
N GLU A 123 9.93 2.14 -6.83
CA GLU A 123 10.86 2.22 -7.98
C GLU A 123 10.52 3.37 -8.95
N SER A 124 9.32 3.95 -8.86
CA SER A 124 8.88 5.03 -9.75
C SER A 124 9.74 6.29 -9.60
N ALA A 125 10.04 6.95 -10.72
CA ALA A 125 10.68 8.26 -10.73
C ALA A 125 9.83 9.34 -10.03
N LEU A 126 8.53 9.10 -9.85
CA LEU A 126 7.60 10.00 -9.18
C LEU A 126 7.28 9.57 -7.74
N ALA A 127 8.04 8.64 -7.17
CA ALA A 127 7.77 8.06 -5.85
C ALA A 127 7.56 9.12 -4.75
N ASP A 128 8.37 10.18 -4.72
CA ASP A 128 8.27 11.24 -3.70
C ASP A 128 6.99 12.09 -3.86
N LEU A 129 6.55 12.33 -5.11
CA LEU A 129 5.29 13.04 -5.38
C LEU A 129 4.09 12.18 -5.01
N TRP A 130 4.13 10.90 -5.35
CA TRP A 130 3.10 9.93 -4.95
C TRP A 130 3.04 9.75 -3.44
N GLU A 131 4.19 9.66 -2.75
CA GLU A 131 4.26 9.61 -1.29
C GLU A 131 3.52 10.81 -0.68
N THR A 132 3.90 12.02 -1.09
CA THR A 132 3.29 13.26 -0.59
C THR A 132 1.79 13.30 -0.85
N PHE A 133 1.37 12.89 -2.05
CA PHE A 133 -0.04 12.85 -2.41
C PHE A 133 -0.83 11.79 -1.61
N PHE A 134 -0.30 10.58 -1.46
CA PHE A 134 -0.95 9.51 -0.70
C PHE A 134 -1.07 9.83 0.78
N VAL A 135 -0.08 10.51 1.38
CA VAL A 135 -0.16 11.01 2.76
C VAL A 135 -1.35 11.95 2.94
N GLU A 136 -1.66 12.79 1.95
CA GLU A 136 -2.80 13.72 2.00
C GLU A 136 -4.15 13.02 1.78
N VAL A 137 -4.20 12.04 0.87
CA VAL A 137 -5.45 11.33 0.54
C VAL A 137 -5.87 10.38 1.64
N ALA A 138 -4.91 9.65 2.22
CA ALA A 138 -5.19 8.56 3.16
C ALA A 138 -5.63 9.07 4.53
N LYS A 139 -6.65 8.42 5.10
CA LYS A 139 -7.08 8.68 6.48
C LYS A 139 -6.25 7.93 7.52
N ASP A 140 -5.60 6.85 7.12
CA ASP A 140 -4.80 5.98 7.98
C ASP A 140 -3.82 5.11 7.18
N SER A 141 -2.99 4.34 7.89
CA SER A 141 -2.02 3.41 7.31
C SER A 141 -2.62 2.30 6.43
N VAL A 142 -3.89 1.93 6.60
CA VAL A 142 -4.54 0.91 5.77
C VAL A 142 -4.88 1.49 4.40
N GLU A 143 -5.54 2.65 4.37
CA GLU A 143 -5.79 3.38 3.11
C GLU A 143 -4.48 3.77 2.42
N TYR A 144 -3.50 4.27 3.17
CA TYR A 144 -2.19 4.63 2.63
C TYR A 144 -1.48 3.43 1.98
N SER A 145 -1.59 2.26 2.58
CA SER A 145 -1.01 1.03 2.02
C SER A 145 -1.73 0.59 0.74
N PHE A 146 -3.06 0.71 0.65
CA PHE A 146 -3.80 0.41 -0.57
C PHE A 146 -3.42 1.35 -1.72
N LEU A 147 -3.28 2.66 -1.44
CA LEU A 147 -2.80 3.63 -2.42
C LEU A 147 -1.38 3.29 -2.90
N SER A 148 -0.48 3.04 -1.93
CA SER A 148 0.92 2.70 -2.21
C SER A 148 1.08 1.39 -2.98
N ALA A 149 0.14 0.47 -2.85
CA ALA A 149 0.09 -0.83 -3.52
C ALA A 149 -0.37 -0.71 -4.99
N ASP A 150 -1.32 0.19 -5.28
CA ASP A 150 -1.99 0.31 -6.59
C ASP A 150 -1.16 1.08 -7.63
N HIS A 151 -0.01 0.50 -7.97
CA HIS A 151 0.91 1.06 -8.97
C HIS A 151 0.36 1.01 -10.39
N ILE A 152 -0.54 0.07 -10.69
CA ILE A 152 -1.17 -0.03 -12.01
C ILE A 152 -2.07 1.19 -12.23
N PHE A 153 -2.91 1.52 -11.24
CA PHE A 153 -3.75 2.71 -11.34
C PHE A 153 -2.92 4.00 -11.38
N SER A 154 -1.88 4.10 -10.55
CA SER A 154 -0.96 5.25 -10.56
C SER A 154 -0.31 5.43 -11.94
N SER A 155 0.18 4.35 -12.54
CA SER A 155 0.77 4.35 -13.89
C SER A 155 -0.25 4.71 -14.98
N ALA A 156 -1.49 4.21 -14.87
CA ALA A 156 -2.57 4.56 -15.80
C ALA A 156 -2.87 6.06 -15.77
N ILE A 157 -2.90 6.66 -14.58
CA ILE A 157 -3.13 8.09 -14.38
C ILE A 157 -1.99 8.92 -14.96
N GLU A 158 -0.73 8.58 -14.67
CA GLU A 158 0.43 9.25 -15.27
C GLU A 158 0.33 9.22 -16.80
N ARG A 159 -0.02 8.06 -17.36
CA ARG A 159 -0.12 7.86 -18.80
C ARG A 159 -1.27 8.65 -19.42
N TYR A 160 -2.40 8.74 -18.72
CA TYR A 160 -3.53 9.56 -19.16
C TYR A 160 -3.14 11.03 -19.29
N PHE A 161 -2.56 11.63 -18.25
CA PHE A 161 -2.15 13.04 -18.28
C PHE A 161 -1.11 13.31 -19.37
N GLN A 162 -0.16 12.39 -19.58
CA GLN A 162 0.80 12.48 -20.69
C GLN A 162 0.12 12.49 -22.07
N LEU A 163 -0.87 11.61 -22.28
CA LEU A 163 -1.56 11.47 -23.57
C LEU A 163 -2.50 12.63 -23.89
N ILE A 164 -3.04 13.32 -22.88
CA ILE A 164 -3.76 14.59 -23.06
C ILE A 164 -2.83 15.81 -23.04
N HIS A 165 -1.51 15.59 -23.13
CA HIS A 165 -0.48 16.61 -23.24
C HIS A 165 -0.39 17.58 -22.05
N LEU A 166 -0.78 17.13 -20.85
CA LEU A 166 -0.59 17.88 -19.62
C LEU A 166 0.73 17.49 -18.95
N ASN A 167 1.40 18.47 -18.35
CA ASN A 167 2.61 18.22 -17.58
C ASN A 167 2.27 17.42 -16.30
N ILE A 168 3.10 16.44 -15.96
CA ILE A 168 3.03 15.66 -14.72
C ILE A 168 3.11 16.58 -13.49
N ASP A 169 3.89 17.66 -13.54
CA ASP A 169 3.93 18.61 -12.42
C ASP A 169 2.56 19.27 -12.20
N SER A 170 1.89 19.68 -13.29
CA SER A 170 0.54 20.26 -13.23
C SER A 170 -0.49 19.26 -12.68
N MET A 171 -0.30 17.95 -12.91
CA MET A 171 -1.16 16.91 -12.31
C MET A 171 -1.14 16.98 -10.77
N PHE A 172 0.03 17.15 -10.14
CA PHE A 172 0.15 17.20 -8.68
C PHE A 172 -0.09 18.57 -8.06
N GLN A 173 0.05 19.65 -8.84
CA GLN A 173 -0.07 21.04 -8.39
C GLN A 173 -1.42 21.65 -8.72
N GLU A 174 -1.80 21.67 -10.00
CA GLU A 174 -2.98 22.38 -10.51
C GLU A 174 -4.23 21.49 -10.44
N PHE A 175 -4.10 20.21 -10.82
CA PHE A 175 -5.20 19.25 -10.87
C PHE A 175 -5.27 18.36 -9.63
N ARG A 176 -4.72 18.84 -8.51
CA ARG A 176 -4.58 18.06 -7.29
C ARG A 176 -5.92 17.57 -6.75
N LEU A 177 -6.96 18.42 -6.76
CA LEU A 177 -8.29 18.04 -6.25
C LEU A 177 -8.95 17.01 -7.15
N GLU A 178 -8.85 17.18 -8.48
CA GLU A 178 -9.36 16.22 -9.45
C GLU A 178 -8.65 14.87 -9.32
N LEU A 179 -7.34 14.86 -9.05
CA LEU A 179 -6.56 13.66 -8.77
C LEU A 179 -7.02 13.00 -7.45
N MET A 180 -7.28 13.79 -6.40
CA MET A 180 -7.81 13.26 -5.12
C MET A 180 -9.16 12.58 -5.31
N ASP A 181 -10.04 13.13 -6.13
CA ASP A 181 -11.35 12.55 -6.41
C ASP A 181 -11.22 11.16 -7.06
N LEU A 182 -10.31 10.99 -8.03
CA LEU A 182 -10.02 9.70 -8.65
C LEU A 182 -9.54 8.66 -7.63
N PHE A 183 -8.56 9.00 -6.80
CA PHE A 183 -8.00 8.06 -5.83
C PHE A 183 -8.95 7.75 -4.67
N ARG A 184 -9.77 8.72 -4.24
CA ARG A 184 -10.81 8.47 -3.23
C ARG A 184 -11.88 7.53 -3.75
N THR A 185 -12.31 7.70 -5.00
CA THR A 185 -13.25 6.76 -5.63
C THR A 185 -12.59 5.39 -5.79
N ARG A 186 -11.33 5.34 -6.24
CA ARG A 186 -10.57 4.10 -6.38
C ARG A 186 -10.50 3.31 -5.07
N LEU A 187 -10.23 3.99 -3.96
CA LEU A 187 -10.15 3.40 -2.62
C LEU A 187 -11.42 2.71 -2.16
N GLN A 188 -12.60 3.12 -2.65
CA GLN A 188 -13.88 2.47 -2.28
C GLN A 188 -13.92 1.00 -2.71
N THR A 189 -13.16 0.64 -3.76
CA THR A 189 -13.07 -0.72 -4.29
C THR A 189 -11.85 -1.49 -3.80
N SER A 190 -10.98 -0.87 -2.99
CA SER A 190 -9.67 -1.42 -2.61
C SER A 190 -9.73 -2.77 -1.90
N ALA A 191 -10.71 -2.95 -1.00
CA ALA A 191 -10.90 -4.21 -0.28
C ALA A 191 -11.49 -5.30 -1.17
N GLU A 192 -12.45 -4.95 -2.04
CA GLU A 192 -13.07 -5.89 -2.99
C GLU A 192 -12.06 -6.38 -4.03
N LYS A 193 -11.32 -5.45 -4.62
CA LYS A 193 -10.28 -5.74 -5.63
C LYS A 193 -8.96 -6.20 -5.01
N ASN A 194 -8.86 -6.13 -3.68
CA ASN A 194 -7.77 -6.64 -2.87
C ASN A 194 -6.41 -6.16 -3.42
N PHE A 195 -6.15 -4.86 -3.43
CA PHE A 195 -4.89 -4.33 -3.97
C PHE A 195 -3.69 -4.84 -3.18
N THR A 196 -2.66 -5.33 -3.88
CA THR A 196 -1.39 -5.74 -3.29
C THR A 196 -0.23 -5.02 -3.98
N SER A 197 1.01 -5.24 -3.51
CA SER A 197 2.20 -4.71 -4.18
C SER A 197 2.81 -5.71 -5.18
N PHE A 198 2.16 -6.85 -5.42
CA PHE A 198 2.72 -7.98 -6.16
C PHE A 198 2.08 -8.18 -7.54
N GLU A 199 1.08 -7.38 -7.89
CA GLU A 199 0.44 -7.40 -9.19
C GLU A 199 1.47 -7.10 -10.29
N ILE A 200 1.34 -7.82 -11.40
CA ILE A 200 2.08 -7.54 -12.61
C ILE A 200 1.17 -6.71 -13.51
N ASN A 201 1.64 -5.53 -13.90
CA ASN A 201 0.94 -4.77 -14.94
C ASN A 201 1.16 -5.43 -16.30
N TYR A 202 0.12 -6.06 -16.84
CA TYR A 202 0.15 -6.59 -18.21
C TYR A 202 -0.31 -5.56 -19.25
N GLU A 203 -0.92 -4.46 -18.80
CA GLU A 203 -1.42 -3.40 -19.68
C GLU A 203 -0.30 -2.41 -20.01
N SER A 204 -0.12 -2.12 -21.29
CA SER A 204 0.89 -1.15 -21.75
C SER A 204 0.39 0.30 -21.74
N PHE A 205 -0.93 0.52 -21.55
CA PHE A 205 -1.60 1.82 -21.63
C PHE A 205 -1.11 2.65 -22.84
N SER A 206 -1.13 2.04 -24.03
CA SER A 206 -0.52 2.60 -25.25
C SER A 206 -1.14 3.92 -25.68
N ASP A 207 -2.45 4.06 -25.53
CA ASP A 207 -3.27 5.14 -26.06
C ASP A 207 -4.50 5.42 -25.15
N LEU A 208 -5.28 6.42 -25.54
CA LEU A 208 -6.44 6.87 -24.76
C LEU A 208 -7.61 5.88 -24.79
N GLU A 209 -7.72 5.02 -25.80
CA GLU A 209 -8.80 4.04 -25.89
C GLU A 209 -8.60 2.93 -24.86
N VAL A 210 -7.36 2.40 -24.76
CA VAL A 210 -6.99 1.40 -23.74
C VAL A 210 -7.19 1.97 -22.32
N LEU A 211 -6.82 3.22 -22.10
CA LEU A 211 -7.03 3.88 -20.81
C LEU A 211 -8.51 4.11 -20.52
N GLU A 212 -9.31 4.48 -21.52
CA GLU A 212 -10.75 4.68 -21.35
C GLU A 212 -11.43 3.38 -20.90
N ASP A 213 -11.07 2.26 -21.53
CA ASP A 213 -11.57 0.94 -21.15
C ASP A 213 -11.14 0.56 -19.73
N TYR A 214 -9.87 0.79 -19.40
CA TYR A 214 -9.34 0.55 -18.06
C TYR A 214 -10.08 1.38 -17.00
N PHE A 215 -10.18 2.70 -17.16
CA PHE A 215 -10.83 3.54 -16.17
C PHE A 215 -12.34 3.29 -16.10
N THR A 216 -13.00 3.01 -17.21
CA THR A 216 -14.43 2.63 -17.21
C THR A 216 -14.65 1.35 -16.42
N LYS A 217 -13.77 0.36 -16.56
CA LYS A 217 -13.80 -0.87 -15.76
C LYS A 217 -13.47 -0.61 -14.28
N GLU A 218 -12.49 0.25 -14.01
CA GLU A 218 -11.95 0.42 -12.67
C GLU A 218 -12.77 1.39 -11.79
N LEU A 219 -13.39 2.41 -12.40
CA LEU A 219 -14.12 3.49 -11.75
C LEU A 219 -15.60 3.59 -12.20
N GLY A 220 -16.03 2.89 -13.25
CA GLY A 220 -17.41 2.89 -13.71
C GLY A 220 -17.87 4.25 -14.24
N ASP A 221 -19.14 4.59 -13.99
CA ASP A 221 -19.74 5.84 -14.47
C ASP A 221 -19.09 7.10 -13.87
N PHE A 222 -18.46 6.99 -12.70
CA PHE A 222 -17.70 8.08 -12.11
C PHE A 222 -16.59 8.59 -13.06
N TRP A 223 -15.94 7.70 -13.81
CA TRP A 223 -14.92 8.11 -14.78
C TRP A 223 -15.48 9.04 -15.86
N LYS A 224 -16.67 8.72 -16.38
CA LYS A 224 -17.32 9.51 -17.43
C LYS A 224 -17.68 10.90 -16.91
N GLU A 225 -18.31 10.96 -15.73
CA GLU A 225 -18.68 12.21 -15.07
C GLU A 225 -17.46 13.06 -14.73
N TRP A 226 -16.41 12.44 -14.18
CA TRP A 226 -15.15 13.10 -13.86
C TRP A 226 -14.51 13.68 -15.11
N LYS A 227 -14.40 12.92 -16.20
CA LYS A 227 -13.78 13.36 -17.46
C LYS A 227 -14.55 14.51 -18.11
N GLU A 228 -15.87 14.44 -18.14
CA GLU A 228 -16.71 15.54 -18.63
C GLU A 228 -16.53 16.81 -17.79
N GLY A 229 -16.50 16.68 -16.46
CA GLY A 229 -16.26 17.78 -15.54
C GLY A 229 -14.87 18.38 -15.72
N PHE A 230 -13.85 17.52 -15.84
CA PHE A 230 -12.46 17.91 -16.08
C PHE A 230 -12.32 18.70 -17.37
N SER A 231 -12.90 18.21 -18.48
CA SER A 231 -12.85 18.87 -19.79
C SER A 231 -13.60 20.21 -19.81
N LYS A 232 -14.70 20.33 -19.07
CA LYS A 232 -15.46 21.59 -18.95
C LYS A 232 -14.70 22.66 -18.16
N LYS A 233 -13.96 22.25 -17.12
CA LYS A 233 -13.13 23.15 -16.30
C LYS A 233 -11.84 23.55 -17.03
N ASN A 234 -11.33 22.66 -17.88
CA ASN A 234 -10.07 22.81 -18.59
C ASN A 234 -10.29 22.63 -20.11
N PRO A 235 -11.03 23.54 -20.76
CA PRO A 235 -11.11 23.54 -22.21
C PRO A 235 -9.71 23.90 -22.72
N GLY A 236 -9.08 22.95 -23.42
CA GLY A 236 -7.72 23.12 -23.95
C GLY A 236 -7.51 24.40 -24.75
#